data_AF-A0A0G0NWW1-F1
#
_entry.id   AF-A0A0G0NWW1-F1
#
_cell.length_a   1.000
_cell.length_b   1.000
_cell.length_c   1.000
_cell.angle_alpha   90.00
_cell.angle_beta   90.00
_cell.angle_gamma   90.00
#
_symmetry.space_group_name_H-M   'P 1'
#
loop_
_entity.id
_entity.type
_entity.pdbx_description
1 polymer ?
#
loop_
_entity_poly.entity_id
_entity_poly.type
_entity_poly.pdbx_seq_one_letter_code
_entity_poly.pdbx_strand_id
1 'polypeptide(L)'
;MYGEDLDFCYQLRQNNFSLYFIPYFKITHFQGVSSGLLKTKSITHASRQTKIRSAIATTNAMKIFYQQNLLKNYSKIWQFIIWRGINLLEFYRIFKARYL
;
A
#
# COMPACT_ATOMS: atom_id res chain seq x y z
N MET A 1 -5.79 -0.70 5.11
CA MET A 1 -6.20 -0.08 3.85
C MET A 1 -4.96 0.11 3.03
N TYR A 2 -4.76 -0.65 1.96
CA TYR A 2 -3.58 -0.44 1.15
C TYR A 2 -3.98 -0.58 -0.30
N GLY A 3 -4.02 0.53 -1.01
CA GLY A 3 -4.26 0.59 -2.45
C GLY A 3 -5.59 1.18 -2.89
N GLU A 4 -6.66 1.12 -2.08
CA GLU A 4 -8.00 1.61 -2.46
C GLU A 4 -8.00 3.11 -2.79
N ASP A 5 -7.51 3.95 -1.87
CA ASP A 5 -7.45 5.40 -2.10
C ASP A 5 -6.61 5.74 -3.33
N LEU A 6 -5.51 5.00 -3.55
CA LEU A 6 -4.63 5.17 -4.71
C LEU A 6 -5.34 4.77 -6.00
N ASP A 7 -5.98 3.60 -6.02
CA ASP A 7 -6.70 3.09 -7.18
C ASP A 7 -7.86 4.03 -7.53
N PHE A 8 -8.65 4.44 -6.54
CA PHE A 8 -9.72 5.41 -6.73
C PHE A 8 -9.20 6.74 -7.31
N CYS A 9 -8.15 7.32 -6.72
CA CYS A 9 -7.55 8.56 -7.25
C CYS A 9 -7.00 8.37 -8.67
N TYR A 10 -6.42 7.19 -8.97
CA TYR A 10 -5.94 6.87 -10.31
C TYR A 10 -7.10 6.81 -11.30
N GLN A 11 -8.20 6.12 -10.97
CA GLN A 11 -9.39 6.07 -11.82
C GLN A 11 -10.00 7.46 -12.04
N LEU A 12 -10.10 8.28 -11.00
CA LEU A 12 -10.56 9.66 -11.13
C LEU A 12 -9.71 10.43 -12.15
N ARG A 13 -8.38 10.32 -12.04
CA ARG A 13 -7.45 10.98 -12.97
C ARG A 13 -7.61 10.49 -14.41
N GLN A 14 -7.82 9.19 -14.61
CA GLN A 14 -8.05 8.59 -15.93
C GLN A 14 -9.38 9.05 -16.55
N ASN A 15 -10.37 9.35 -15.73
CA ASN A 15 -11.66 9.89 -16.16
C ASN A 15 -11.69 11.43 -16.18
N ASN A 16 -10.54 12.09 -16.21
CA ASN A 16 -10.38 13.56 -16.29
C ASN A 16 -10.99 14.35 -15.12
N PHE A 17 -11.18 13.71 -13.96
CA PHE A 17 -11.52 14.43 -12.74
C PHE A 17 -10.28 15.09 -12.13
N SER A 18 -10.52 16.20 -11.42
CA SER A 18 -9.48 16.95 -10.72
C SER A 18 -9.62 16.76 -9.21
N LEU A 19 -8.50 16.49 -8.52
CA LEU A 19 -8.43 16.37 -7.08
C LEU A 19 -7.85 17.66 -6.50
N TYR A 20 -8.56 18.31 -5.58
CA TYR A 20 -8.13 19.56 -4.96
C TYR A 20 -7.92 19.39 -3.46
N PHE A 21 -6.82 19.95 -2.95
CA PHE A 21 -6.58 20.09 -1.52
C PHE A 21 -7.06 21.45 -1.05
N ILE A 22 -7.96 21.48 -0.06
CA ILE A 22 -8.51 22.72 0.50
C ILE A 22 -7.86 22.98 1.87
N PRO A 23 -6.90 23.91 1.98
CA PRO A 23 -6.13 24.12 3.22
C PRO A 23 -6.94 24.75 4.35
N TYR A 24 -8.11 25.34 4.04
CA TYR A 24 -9.00 25.95 5.02
C TYR A 24 -9.60 24.93 5.99
N PHE A 25 -9.89 23.72 5.53
CA PHE A 25 -10.48 22.67 6.35
C PHE A 25 -9.39 21.81 7.00
N LYS A 26 -9.59 21.48 8.27
CA LYS A 26 -8.69 20.61 9.03
C LYS A 26 -9.51 19.48 9.64
N ILE A 27 -9.01 18.26 9.50
CA ILE A 27 -9.61 17.06 10.07
C ILE A 27 -8.53 16.37 10.90
N THR A 28 -8.85 16.06 12.16
CA THR A 28 -7.95 15.29 13.02
C THR A 28 -8.01 13.82 12.64
N HIS A 29 -6.93 13.28 12.09
CA HIS A 29 -6.80 11.86 11.77
C HIS A 29 -5.96 11.16 12.83
N PHE A 30 -6.55 10.22 13.58
CA PHE A 30 -5.82 9.38 14.55
C PHE A 30 -5.05 8.26 13.84
N GLN A 31 -4.04 8.65 13.07
CA GLN A 31 -3.24 7.73 12.26
C GLN A 31 -2.42 6.79 13.14
N GLY A 32 -2.46 5.49 12.84
CA GLY A 32 -1.57 4.50 13.45
C GLY A 32 -2.10 3.81 14.71
N VAL A 33 -3.23 4.27 15.29
CA VAL A 33 -3.90 3.59 16.42
C VAL A 33 -4.56 2.28 15.96
N SER A 34 -5.25 2.31 14.81
CA SER A 34 -5.87 1.13 14.18
C SER A 34 -4.87 0.20 13.49
N SER A 35 -3.73 0.73 13.04
CA SER A 35 -2.73 -0.01 12.25
C SER A 35 -1.56 -0.55 13.07
N GLY A 36 -1.42 -0.17 14.34
CA GLY A 36 -0.35 -0.63 15.23
C GLY A 36 1.06 -0.16 14.85
N LEU A 37 1.17 0.94 14.10
CA LEU A 37 2.44 1.50 13.61
C LEU A 37 3.06 2.51 14.59
N LEU A 38 2.30 2.97 15.58
CA LEU A 38 2.80 3.80 16.67
C LEU A 38 3.65 2.97 17.63
N LYS A 39 4.86 3.46 17.93
CA LYS A 39 5.87 2.88 18.82
C LYS A 39 5.49 2.92 20.31
N THR A 40 4.24 3.22 20.67
CA THR A 40 3.75 3.02 22.02
C THR A 40 3.52 1.53 22.22
N LYS A 41 4.57 0.84 22.70
CA LYS A 41 4.58 -0.59 23.07
C LYS A 41 3.41 -1.01 23.98
N SER A 42 2.72 -0.05 24.62
CA SER A 42 1.59 -0.27 25.51
C SER A 42 0.21 -0.38 24.83
N ILE A 43 0.06 -0.03 23.54
CA ILE A 43 -1.27 0.04 22.88
C ILE A 43 -1.39 -0.90 21.66
N THR A 44 -0.26 -1.33 21.09
CA THR A 44 -0.27 -2.11 19.86
C THR A 44 -0.55 -3.59 20.11
N HIS A 45 -1.81 -4.01 19.94
CA HIS A 45 -2.25 -5.41 20.05
C HIS A 45 -1.96 -6.28 18.80
N ALA A 46 -1.33 -5.72 17.76
CA ALA A 46 -1.13 -6.42 16.51
C ALA A 46 -0.11 -7.57 16.66
N SER A 47 -0.61 -8.80 16.58
CA SER A 47 0.23 -10.01 16.59
C SER A 47 1.23 -10.02 15.42
N ARG A 48 2.30 -10.79 15.57
CA ARG A 48 3.27 -11.06 14.48
C ARG A 48 2.57 -11.60 13.22
N GLN A 49 1.56 -12.44 13.40
CA GLN A 49 0.74 -12.97 12.31
C GLN A 49 -0.03 -11.85 11.60
N THR A 50 -0.59 -10.89 12.34
CA THR A 50 -1.28 -9.72 11.79
C THR A 50 -0.33 -8.86 10.95
N LYS A 51 0.91 -8.65 11.41
CA LYS A 51 1.93 -7.91 10.66
C LYS A 51 2.30 -8.59 9.35
N ILE A 52 2.46 -9.92 9.36
CA ILE A 52 2.73 -10.71 8.15
C ILE A 52 1.55 -10.63 7.18
N ARG A 53 0.32 -10.84 7.65
CA ARG A 53 -0.88 -10.69 6.82
C ARG A 53 -1.00 -9.30 6.22
N SER A 54 -0.71 -8.26 6.99
CA SER A 54 -0.68 -6.89 6.49
C SER A 54 0.39 -6.70 5.42
N ALA A 55 1.59 -7.24 5.61
CA ALA A 55 2.65 -7.16 4.60
C ALA A 55 2.22 -7.80 3.28
N ILE A 56 1.67 -9.02 3.32
CA ILE A 56 1.15 -9.74 2.15
C ILE A 56 0.00 -8.97 1.49
N ALA A 57 -0.95 -8.48 2.28
CA ALA A 57 -2.08 -7.71 1.76
C ALA A 57 -1.61 -6.43 1.03
N THR A 58 -0.61 -5.73 1.56
CA THR A 58 -0.07 -4.52 0.93
C THR A 58 0.58 -4.81 -0.42
N THR A 59 1.33 -5.89 -0.53
CA THR A 59 2.05 -6.23 -1.77
C THR A 59 1.10 -6.83 -2.79
N ASN A 60 0.09 -7.59 -2.37
CA ASN A 60 -0.98 -8.06 -3.25
C ASN A 60 -1.77 -6.90 -3.85
N ALA A 61 -2.10 -5.87 -3.07
CA ALA A 61 -2.74 -4.67 -3.60
C ALA A 61 -1.87 -3.98 -4.67
N MET A 62 -0.56 -3.91 -4.48
CA MET A 62 0.36 -3.38 -5.50
C MET A 62 0.35 -4.21 -6.79
N LYS A 63 0.32 -5.56 -6.68
CA LYS A 63 0.23 -6.46 -7.83
C LYS A 63 -1.06 -6.25 -8.62
N ILE A 64 -2.20 -6.17 -7.91
CA ILE A 64 -3.52 -5.95 -8.52
C ILE A 64 -3.55 -4.59 -9.24
N PHE A 65 -3.13 -3.52 -8.55
CA PHE A 65 -3.07 -2.18 -9.14
C PHE A 65 -2.20 -2.16 -10.39
N TYR A 66 -0.99 -2.73 -10.31
CA TYR A 66 -0.08 -2.79 -11.45
C TYR A 66 -0.70 -3.56 -12.63
N GLN A 67 -1.29 -4.73 -12.35
CA GLN A 67 -1.91 -5.58 -13.36
C GLN A 67 -3.08 -4.88 -14.07
N GLN A 68 -3.94 -4.18 -13.33
CA GLN A 68 -5.14 -3.56 -13.86
C GLN A 68 -4.85 -2.24 -14.58
N ASN A 69 -3.98 -1.41 -14.02
CA ASN A 69 -3.83 -0.02 -14.43
C ASN A 69 -2.60 0.28 -15.28
N LEU A 70 -1.53 -0.50 -15.14
CA LEU A 70 -0.21 -0.15 -15.65
C LEU A 70 0.39 -1.22 -16.58
N LEU A 71 -0.02 -2.48 -16.48
CA LEU A 71 0.60 -3.59 -17.20
C LEU A 71 0.70 -3.35 -18.72
N LYS A 72 -0.36 -2.81 -19.31
CA LYS A 72 -0.43 -2.55 -20.77
C LYS A 72 0.49 -1.41 -21.22
N ASN A 73 0.92 -0.54 -20.31
CA ASN A 73 1.70 0.66 -20.62
C ASN A 73 3.21 0.36 -20.70
N TYR A 74 3.64 -0.84 -20.28
CA TYR A 74 5.05 -1.21 -20.19
C TYR A 74 5.39 -2.40 -21.10
N SER A 75 6.61 -2.40 -21.66
CA SER A 75 7.14 -3.55 -22.41
C SER A 75 7.46 -4.73 -21.49
N LYS A 76 7.62 -5.94 -22.06
CA LYS A 76 7.82 -7.18 -21.29
C LYS A 76 9.03 -7.14 -20.35
N ILE A 77 10.11 -6.45 -20.72
CA ILE A 77 11.30 -6.26 -19.85
C ILE A 77 10.91 -5.48 -18.58
N TRP A 78 10.21 -4.35 -18.75
CA TRP A 78 9.81 -3.51 -17.63
C TRP A 78 8.78 -4.20 -16.75
N GLN A 79 7.85 -4.93 -17.36
CA GLN A 79 6.92 -5.77 -16.60
C GLN A 79 7.67 -6.76 -15.70
N PHE A 80 8.67 -7.46 -16.23
CA PHE A 80 9.47 -8.39 -15.45
C PHE A 80 10.20 -7.70 -14.28
N ILE A 81 10.84 -6.56 -14.53
CA ILE A 81 11.55 -5.80 -13.47
C ILE A 81 10.57 -5.37 -12.38
N ILE A 82 9.40 -4.84 -12.73
CA ILE A 82 8.40 -4.37 -11.77
C ILE A 82 7.86 -5.55 -10.94
N TRP A 83 7.51 -6.67 -11.57
CA TRP A 83 7.07 -7.87 -10.86
C TRP A 83 8.14 -8.40 -9.90
N ARG A 84 9.41 -8.41 -10.30
CA ARG A 84 10.53 -8.79 -9.42
C ARG A 84 10.70 -7.80 -8.26
N GLY A 85 10.56 -6.51 -8.51
CA GLY A 85 10.61 -5.47 -7.49
C GLY A 85 9.53 -5.64 -6.43
N ILE A 86 8.28 -5.89 -6.84
CA ILE A 86 7.17 -6.13 -5.90
C ILE A 86 7.42 -7.39 -5.07
N ASN A 87 7.89 -8.47 -5.69
CA ASN A 87 8.19 -9.73 -4.99
C ASN A 87 9.37 -9.58 -3.99
N LEU A 88 10.41 -8.83 -4.36
CA LEU A 88 11.53 -8.54 -3.46
C LEU A 88 11.08 -7.71 -2.25
N LEU A 89 10.23 -6.70 -2.50
CA LEU A 89 9.65 -5.87 -1.44
C LEU A 89 8.75 -6.69 -0.51
N GLU A 90 7.95 -7.61 -1.05
CA GLU A 90 7.14 -8.54 -0.26
C GLU A 90 8.00 -9.42 0.63
N PHE A 91 9.05 -10.03 0.08
CA PHE A 91 9.99 -10.83 0.85
C PHE A 91 10.62 -10.02 1.99
N TYR A 92 11.10 -8.82 1.69
CA TYR A 92 11.67 -7.93 2.70
C TYR A 92 10.66 -7.56 3.79
N ARG A 93 9.42 -7.23 3.43
CA ARG A 93 8.36 -6.86 4.40
C ARG A 93 7.94 -8.04 5.27
N ILE A 94 7.82 -9.23 4.70
CA ILE A 94 7.52 -10.46 5.46
C ILE A 94 8.69 -10.81 6.37
N PHE A 95 9.93 -10.73 5.87
CA PHE A 95 11.13 -10.97 6.68
C PHE A 95 11.20 -10.01 7.86
N LYS A 96 10.96 -8.71 7.62
CA LYS A 96 10.87 -7.70 8.68
C LYS A 96 9.75 -8.03 9.67
N ALA A 97 8.53 -8.27 9.20
CA ALA A 97 7.39 -8.59 10.07
C ALA A 97 7.58 -9.89 10.87
N ARG A 98 8.38 -10.83 10.33
CA ARG A 98 8.79 -12.02 11.03
C ARG A 98 9.90 -11.65 12.01
N TYR A 99 11.10 -11.28 11.62
CA TYR A 99 12.26 -11.29 12.53
C TYR A 99 12.54 -9.97 13.29
N LEU A 100 11.90 -8.85 12.92
CA LEU A 100 12.11 -7.51 13.50
C LEU A 100 10.83 -6.97 14.15
#